data_AF-A0A091CXH2-F1
#
_entry.id   AF-A0A091CXH2-F1
#
_cell.length_a   1.000
_cell.length_b   1.000
_cell.length_c   1.000
_cell.angle_alpha   90.00
_cell.angle_beta   90.00
_cell.angle_gamma   90.00
#
_symmetry.space_group_name_H-M   'P 1'
#
loop_
_entity.id
_entity.type
_entity.pdbx_description
1 polymer ?
#
loop_
_entity_poly.entity_id
_entity_poly.type
_entity_poly.pdbx_seq_one_letter_code
_entity_poly.pdbx_strand_id
1 'polypeptide(L)'
;MRTAALPTFRKLYARIRQGNYSAGLPSGAYRVDIAYNYPVRSFGGHKLLVFSNVSWMGGKNPFLGIAYLVVGSLCVVVGFVMLAVYIRHQDQDQDGDNDNDEE
;
A
#
# COMPACT_ATOMS: atom_id res chain seq x y z
N MET A 1 -6.47 24.08 -12.97
CA MET A 1 -5.75 23.02 -13.70
C MET A 1 -4.67 22.47 -12.76
N ARG A 2 -4.67 21.17 -12.43
CA ARG A 2 -3.67 20.57 -11.50
C ARG A 2 -2.55 19.90 -12.27
N THR A 3 -1.31 20.35 -12.10
CA THR A 3 -0.10 19.73 -12.68
C THR A 3 0.20 18.40 -11.98
N ALA A 4 0.73 17.43 -12.73
CA ALA A 4 1.14 16.15 -12.18
C ALA A 4 2.60 16.24 -11.70
N ALA A 5 2.95 15.48 -10.66
CA ALA A 5 4.30 15.45 -10.12
C ALA A 5 5.26 14.51 -10.89
N LEU A 6 4.72 13.59 -11.70
CA LEU A 6 5.49 12.60 -12.45
C LEU A 6 5.20 12.70 -13.96
N PRO A 7 6.16 12.31 -14.84
CA PRO A 7 5.97 12.34 -16.29
C PRO A 7 4.88 11.37 -16.77
N THR A 8 4.78 10.20 -16.13
CA THR A 8 3.65 9.28 -16.32
C THR A 8 2.57 9.61 -15.30
N PHE A 9 1.48 10.19 -15.77
CA PHE A 9 0.38 10.57 -14.89
C PHE A 9 -0.96 10.06 -15.43
N ARG A 10 -1.93 9.97 -14.53
CA ARG A 10 -3.32 9.68 -14.87
C ARG A 10 -4.17 10.85 -14.40
N LYS A 11 -5.13 11.25 -15.24
CA LYS A 11 -6.15 12.25 -14.90
C LYS A 11 -7.51 11.59 -15.02
N LEU A 12 -8.36 11.87 -14.04
CA LEU A 12 -9.74 11.40 -14.05
C LEU A 12 -10.49 12.12 -15.18
N TYR A 13 -11.00 11.36 -16.15
CA TYR A 13 -11.84 11.88 -17.22
C TYR A 13 -13.33 11.87 -16.83
N ALA A 14 -13.83 10.72 -16.38
CA ALA A 14 -15.22 10.54 -15.97
C ALA A 14 -15.33 9.55 -14.81
N ARG A 15 -16.43 9.64 -14.04
CA ARG A 15 -16.84 8.64 -13.06
C ARG A 15 -18.22 8.13 -13.44
N ILE A 16 -18.36 6.81 -13.49
CA ILE A 16 -19.64 6.17 -13.75
C ILE A 16 -20.39 6.08 -12.41
N ARG A 17 -21.36 6.98 -12.19
CA ARG A 17 -22.16 7.05 -10.96
C ARG A 17 -23.66 6.78 -11.18
N GLN A 18 -24.14 6.91 -12.42
CA GLN A 18 -25.56 6.76 -12.76
C GLN A 18 -25.85 5.30 -13.14
N GLY A 19 -26.85 4.70 -12.50
CA GLY A 19 -27.32 3.32 -12.75
C GLY A 19 -26.96 2.32 -11.64
N ASN A 20 -27.34 1.05 -11.84
CA ASN A 20 -27.02 -0.05 -10.92
C ASN A 20 -25.59 -0.58 -11.13
N TYR A 21 -24.60 0.31 -11.09
CA TYR A 21 -23.18 -0.02 -11.23
C TYR A 21 -22.42 0.10 -9.90
N SER A 22 -23.14 -0.01 -8.78
CA SER A 22 -22.57 0.09 -7.42
C SER A 22 -21.47 -0.96 -7.16
N ALA A 23 -21.57 -2.12 -7.82
CA ALA A 23 -20.59 -3.21 -7.75
C ALA A 23 -19.54 -3.18 -8.88
N GLY A 24 -19.62 -2.21 -9.79
CA GLY A 24 -18.75 -2.10 -10.98
C GLY A 24 -19.47 -2.43 -12.29
N LEU A 25 -18.69 -2.47 -13.38
CA LEU A 25 -19.19 -2.84 -14.71
C LEU A 25 -19.40 -4.36 -14.78
N PRO A 26 -20.58 -4.84 -15.23
CA PRO A 26 -20.80 -6.27 -15.45
C PRO A 26 -19.84 -6.85 -16.50
N SER A 27 -19.66 -8.16 -16.53
CA SER A 27 -18.83 -8.78 -17.58
C SER A 27 -19.54 -8.64 -18.93
N GLY A 28 -18.91 -8.01 -19.89
CA GLY A 28 -19.49 -7.82 -21.22
C GLY A 28 -18.52 -7.16 -22.17
N ALA A 29 -18.93 -7.10 -23.44
CA ALA A 29 -18.20 -6.36 -24.45
C ALA A 29 -18.54 -4.86 -24.34
N TYR A 30 -17.51 -4.04 -24.19
CA TYR A 30 -17.64 -2.59 -24.13
C TYR A 30 -16.93 -1.96 -25.33
N ARG A 31 -17.55 -0.95 -25.92
CA ARG A 31 -16.96 -0.14 -26.99
C ARG A 31 -16.72 1.27 -26.47
N VAL A 32 -15.53 1.80 -26.78
CA VAL A 32 -15.14 3.16 -26.41
C VAL A 32 -14.74 3.87 -27.70
N ASP A 33 -15.55 4.84 -28.13
CA ASP A 33 -15.25 5.68 -29.28
C ASP A 33 -14.49 6.93 -28.82
N ILE A 34 -13.30 7.15 -29.40
CA ILE A 34 -12.38 8.22 -28.98
C ILE A 34 -12.10 9.13 -30.18
N ALA A 35 -12.42 10.42 -30.03
CA ALA A 35 -12.01 11.45 -31.00
C ALA A 35 -10.53 11.85 -30.77
N TYR A 36 -9.69 11.68 -31.79
CA TYR A 36 -8.24 11.86 -31.65
C TYR A 36 -7.77 13.30 -31.96
N ASN A 37 -8.00 14.22 -31.01
CA ASN A 37 -7.71 15.66 -31.21
C ASN A 37 -6.35 16.14 -30.67
N TYR A 38 -5.49 15.23 -30.20
CA TYR A 38 -4.23 15.63 -29.55
C TYR A 38 -3.09 14.66 -29.93
N PRO A 39 -2.33 14.89 -31.00
CA PRO A 39 -1.26 13.98 -31.40
C PRO A 39 -0.09 14.04 -30.41
N VAL A 40 0.34 12.87 -29.92
CA VAL A 40 1.46 12.73 -28.97
C VAL A 40 2.76 12.22 -29.63
N ARG A 41 2.69 11.87 -30.92
CA ARG A 41 3.80 11.25 -31.66
C ARG A 41 5.01 12.17 -31.81
N SER A 42 4.79 13.49 -31.93
CA SER A 42 5.87 14.47 -32.15
C SER A 42 6.85 14.58 -30.98
N PHE A 43 6.42 14.25 -29.77
CA PHE A 43 7.25 14.25 -28.56
C PHE A 43 7.41 12.85 -27.94
N GLY A 44 7.13 11.80 -28.73
CA GLY A 44 7.30 10.41 -28.29
C GLY A 44 6.37 9.97 -27.14
N GLY A 45 5.25 10.67 -26.93
CA GLY A 45 4.32 10.37 -25.85
C GLY A 45 3.40 9.19 -26.17
N HIS A 46 2.91 8.53 -25.12
CA HIS A 46 1.92 7.47 -25.20
C HIS A 46 0.62 7.88 -24.50
N LYS A 47 -0.52 7.39 -25.01
CA LYS A 47 -1.83 7.59 -24.39
C LYS A 47 -2.42 6.24 -24.02
N LEU A 48 -2.96 6.17 -22.81
CA LEU A 48 -3.63 4.99 -22.30
C LEU A 48 -4.96 5.41 -21.68
N LEU A 49 -5.99 4.60 -21.92
CA LEU A 49 -7.27 4.72 -21.24
C LEU A 49 -7.37 3.58 -20.23
N VAL A 50 -7.62 3.92 -18.97
CA VAL A 50 -7.61 2.96 -17.86
C VAL A 50 -8.92 3.06 -17.11
N PHE A 51 -9.61 1.92 -16.98
CA PHE A 51 -10.75 1.75 -16.09
C PHE A 51 -10.28 1.17 -14.77
N SER A 52 -10.71 1.77 -13.66
CA SER A 52 -10.36 1.29 -12.33
C SER A 52 -11.48 1.57 -11.34
N ASN A 53 -11.80 0.59 -10.51
CA ASN A 53 -12.60 0.81 -9.31
C ASN A 53 -11.72 1.41 -8.22
N VAL A 54 -12.30 2.32 -7.44
CA VAL A 54 -11.65 2.99 -6.31
C VAL A 54 -12.26 2.45 -5.04
N SER A 55 -11.41 1.99 -4.12
CA SER A 55 -11.82 1.62 -2.76
C SER A 55 -11.66 2.81 -1.82
N TRP A 56 -12.05 2.66 -0.55
CA TRP A 56 -11.87 3.68 0.48
C TRP A 56 -10.41 4.16 0.58
N MET A 57 -9.45 3.24 0.42
CA MET A 57 -8.01 3.54 0.44
C MET A 57 -7.46 4.01 -0.93
N GLY A 58 -8.33 4.35 -1.87
CA GLY A 58 -7.95 4.84 -3.20
C GLY A 58 -7.86 3.76 -4.28
N GLY A 59 -6.97 3.98 -5.25
CA GLY A 59 -6.73 3.04 -6.35
C GLY A 59 -5.84 1.87 -5.94
N LYS A 60 -5.58 0.95 -6.88
CA LYS A 60 -4.71 -0.21 -6.66
C LYS A 60 -3.27 0.22 -6.39
N ASN A 61 -2.83 0.15 -5.12
CA ASN A 61 -1.46 0.39 -4.70
C ASN A 61 -1.04 -0.56 -3.56
N PRO A 62 -0.35 -1.69 -3.84
CA PRO A 62 0.04 -2.65 -2.81
C PRO A 62 1.20 -2.16 -1.94
N PHE A 63 1.90 -1.09 -2.34
CA PHE A 63 3.10 -0.59 -1.65
C PHE A 63 2.84 -0.29 -0.17
N LEU A 64 1.71 0.38 0.13
CA LEU A 64 1.39 0.77 1.50
C LEU A 64 1.23 -0.46 2.39
N GLY A 65 0.45 -1.46 1.95
CA GLY A 65 0.26 -2.70 2.72
C GLY A 65 1.57 -3.46 2.95
N ILE A 66 2.42 -3.57 1.92
CA ILE A 66 3.73 -4.22 2.04
C ILE A 66 4.62 -3.47 3.02
N ALA A 67 4.66 -2.13 2.95
CA ALA A 67 5.47 -1.31 3.86
C ALA A 67 5.07 -1.53 5.33
N TYR A 68 3.76 -1.54 5.62
CA TYR A 68 3.27 -1.82 6.98
C TYR A 68 3.59 -3.24 7.45
N LEU A 69 3.48 -4.24 6.57
CA LEU A 69 3.83 -5.61 6.92
C LEU A 69 5.31 -5.76 7.26
N VAL A 70 6.20 -5.16 6.46
CA VAL A 70 7.65 -5.21 6.67
C VAL A 70 8.05 -4.51 7.97
N VAL A 71 7.54 -3.29 8.20
CA VAL A 71 7.84 -2.53 9.42
C VAL A 71 7.25 -3.22 10.65
N GLY A 72 6.03 -3.73 10.54
CA GLY A 72 5.37 -4.50 11.60
C GLY A 72 6.15 -5.76 11.97
N SER A 73 6.59 -6.54 10.97
CA SER A 73 7.39 -7.75 11.23
C SER A 73 8.72 -7.42 11.88
N LEU A 74 9.38 -6.34 11.46
CA LEU A 74 10.64 -5.91 12.07
C LEU A 74 10.44 -5.53 13.54
N CYS A 75 9.37 -4.79 13.84
CA CYS A 75 9.03 -4.38 15.19
C CYS A 75 8.79 -5.60 16.12
N VAL A 76 8.05 -6.60 15.64
CA VAL A 76 7.79 -7.84 16.37
C VAL A 76 9.09 -8.60 16.67
N VAL A 77 9.97 -8.74 15.68
CA VAL A 77 11.27 -9.42 15.87
C VAL A 77 12.11 -8.71 16.92
N VAL A 78 12.24 -7.38 16.84
CA VAL A 78 12.98 -6.59 17.83
C VAL A 78 12.35 -6.71 19.22
N GLY A 79 11.02 -6.71 19.31
CA GLY A 79 10.29 -6.93 20.56
C GLY A 79 10.59 -8.29 21.19
N PHE A 80 10.61 -9.36 20.40
CA PHE A 80 10.97 -10.69 20.89
C PHE A 80 12.43 -10.78 21.35
N VAL A 81 13.36 -10.15 20.63
CA VAL A 81 14.77 -10.11 21.04
C VAL A 81 14.92 -9.38 22.38
N MET A 82 14.30 -8.21 22.53
CA MET A 82 14.31 -7.47 23.79
C MET A 82 13.67 -8.27 24.93
N LEU A 83 12.56 -8.95 24.68
CA LEU A 83 11.90 -9.80 25.66
C LEU A 83 12.80 -10.97 26.10
N ALA A 84 13.46 -11.63 25.15
CA ALA A 84 14.38 -12.73 25.45
C ALA A 84 15.59 -12.27 26.27
N VAL A 85 16.14 -11.09 25.97
CA VAL A 85 17.23 -10.48 26.75
C VAL A 85 16.75 -10.13 28.16
N TYR A 86 15.56 -9.55 28.31
CA TYR A 86 15.00 -9.21 29.62
C TYR A 86 14.83 -10.44 30.52
N ILE A 87 14.24 -11.52 29.99
CA ILE A 87 14.07 -12.78 30.76
C ILE A 87 15.43 -13.33 31.18
N ARG A 88 16.40 -13.35 30.27
CA ARG A 88 17.74 -13.88 30.55
C ARG A 88 18.50 -13.05 31.61
N HIS A 89 18.29 -11.73 31.65
CA HIS A 89 18.86 -10.88 32.70
C HIS A 89 18.16 -11.08 34.04
N GLN A 90 16.83 -11.24 34.05
CA GLN A 90 16.09 -11.48 35.29
C GLN A 90 16.43 -12.84 35.93
N ASP A 91 16.69 -13.89 35.14
CA ASP A 91 17.18 -15.17 35.67
C ASP A 91 18.57 -15.02 36.36
N GLN A 92 19.47 -14.18 35.83
CA GLN A 92 20.79 -13.96 36.45
C GLN A 92 20.72 -13.20 37.78
N ASP A 93 19.80 -12.26 37.91
CA ASP A 93 19.63 -11.51 39.16
C ASP A 93 19.00 -12.39 40.26
N GLN A 94 18.19 -13.39 39.89
CA GLN A 94 17.52 -14.29 40.82
C GLN A 94 18.47 -15.39 41.37
N ASP A 95 19.43 -15.84 40.58
CA ASP A 95 20.48 -16.77 41.04
C ASP A 95 21.52 -16.10 41.95
N GLY A 96 21.73 -14.79 41.82
CA GLY A 96 22.70 -14.04 42.65
C GLY A 96 22.22 -13.61 44.04
N ASP A 97 20.90 -13.66 44.29
CA ASP A 97 20.31 -13.31 45.60
C ASP A 97 20.20 -14.53 46.53
N ASN A 98 20.02 -15.74 45.97
CA ASN A 98 19.93 -16.99 46.75
C ASN A 98 21.26 -17.39 47.43
N ASP A 99 22.41 -16.92 46.93
CA ASP A 99 23.72 -17.22 47.53
C ASP A 99 24.07 -16.30 48.72
N ASN A 100 23.33 -15.21 48.95
CA ASN A 100 23.58 -14.26 50.05
C ASN A 100 22.71 -14.51 51.30
N ASP A 101 21.76 -15.44 51.25
CA ASP A 101 20.88 -15.81 52.38
C ASP A 101 21.35 -17.07 53.14
N GLU A 102 22.49 -17.68 52.76
CA GLU A 102 23.08 -18.87 53.42
C GLU A 102 24.28 -18.58 54.35
N GLU A 103 24.63 -17.32 54.65
CA GLU A 103 25.68 -16.95 55.64
C GLU A 103 25.15 -16.31 56.94
#